data_AF-B4GHE6-F1
#
_entry.id   AF-B4GHE6-F1
#
_cell.length_a   1.000
_cell.length_b   1.000
_cell.length_c   1.000
_cell.angle_alpha   90.00
_cell.angle_beta   90.00
_cell.angle_gamma   90.00
#
_symmetry.space_group_name_H-M   'P 1'
#
loop_
_entity.id
_entity.type
_entity.pdbx_description
1 polymer ?
#
loop_
_entity_poly.entity_id
_entity_poly.type
_entity_poly.pdbx_seq_one_letter_code
_entity_poly.pdbx_strand_id
1 'polypeptide(L)'
;MSNRTSSALGCLLGLLLASSSALGLEKCIYCRGINCQRSSYQAEEQCSDRLDACASVFQGDIVQAQGCLEGLEAGWREQCHGPSGGVDCEICVSEKCNTLGSARAGCLQCAESGDEHCVDAPQLLVSQRCPIARTGGSFCFTKLVEERLERGCSLSLSDQLDCLANSNCQLSRPYNRIYFHINLNNEYTNTIHSNTKHRFTTNNTKHRFTTNNTKHRFTTTNNSFSTTHSTANHSRT
;
A
#
# COMPACT_ATOMS: atom_id res chain seq x y z
N MET A 1 -42.27 -33.83 -69.02
CA MET A 1 -42.26 -33.27 -67.65
C MET A 1 -40.96 -33.73 -67.00
N SER A 2 -40.02 -32.80 -66.95
CA SER A 2 -38.66 -32.96 -66.44
C SER A 2 -38.66 -32.62 -64.95
N ASN A 3 -37.88 -33.33 -64.14
CA ASN A 3 -36.93 -32.73 -63.20
C ASN A 3 -36.17 -33.83 -62.45
N ARG A 4 -34.90 -34.01 -62.82
CA ARG A 4 -33.89 -34.69 -62.02
C ARG A 4 -33.23 -33.67 -61.13
N THR A 5 -33.21 -33.95 -59.84
CA THR A 5 -32.42 -33.28 -58.81
C THR A 5 -30.93 -33.57 -59.02
N SER A 6 -30.06 -32.57 -58.87
CA SER A 6 -28.62 -32.78 -58.77
C SER A 6 -27.98 -31.75 -57.84
N SER A 7 -27.37 -32.32 -56.80
CA SER A 7 -26.26 -31.86 -55.95
C SER A 7 -25.82 -30.41 -56.04
N ALA A 8 -26.21 -29.64 -55.01
CA ALA A 8 -25.44 -28.50 -54.53
C ALA A 8 -24.80 -28.88 -53.18
N LEU A 9 -23.77 -29.73 -53.22
CA LEU A 9 -23.00 -30.14 -52.04
C LEU A 9 -21.51 -30.06 -52.41
N GLY A 10 -20.91 -28.88 -52.33
CA GLY A 10 -19.52 -28.73 -52.77
C GLY A 10 -18.83 -27.39 -52.59
N CYS A 11 -19.36 -26.46 -51.77
CA CYS A 11 -18.71 -25.16 -51.56
C CYS A 11 -18.89 -24.59 -50.14
N LEU A 12 -18.81 -25.43 -49.10
CA LEU A 12 -18.89 -24.98 -47.70
C LEU A 12 -17.72 -25.41 -46.81
N LEU A 13 -16.66 -25.99 -47.38
CA LEU A 13 -15.52 -26.54 -46.62
C LEU A 13 -14.23 -25.72 -46.69
N GLY A 14 -14.30 -24.42 -47.01
CA GLY A 14 -13.12 -23.62 -47.37
C GLY A 14 -12.86 -22.31 -46.60
N LEU A 15 -13.55 -22.04 -45.48
CA LEU A 15 -13.45 -20.73 -44.79
C LEU A 15 -13.22 -20.80 -43.26
N LEU A 16 -12.76 -21.94 -42.73
CA LEU A 16 -12.48 -22.09 -41.28
C LEU A 16 -11.01 -21.91 -40.87
N LEU A 17 -10.16 -21.34 -41.73
CA LEU A 17 -8.73 -21.14 -41.45
C LEU A 17 -8.33 -19.67 -41.54
N ALA A 18 -8.80 -18.83 -40.62
CA ALA A 18 -8.12 -17.58 -40.24
C ALA A 18 -8.84 -16.90 -39.06
N SER A 19 -8.73 -17.46 -37.87
CA SER A 19 -8.90 -16.70 -36.62
C SER A 19 -8.08 -17.37 -35.54
N SER A 20 -6.77 -17.47 -35.76
CA SER A 20 -5.85 -17.58 -34.64
C SER A 20 -5.92 -16.25 -33.90
N SER A 21 -6.88 -16.12 -32.99
CA SER A 21 -6.84 -15.11 -31.94
C SER A 21 -5.68 -15.48 -31.03
N ALA A 22 -4.47 -15.24 -31.52
CA ALA A 22 -3.28 -15.26 -30.71
C ALA A 22 -3.40 -14.02 -29.81
N LEU A 23 -4.20 -14.09 -28.76
CA LEU A 23 -4.20 -13.13 -27.66
C LEU A 23 -2.77 -13.03 -27.17
N GLY A 24 -2.12 -11.93 -27.51
CA GLY A 24 -0.76 -11.67 -27.15
C GLY A 24 -0.51 -10.22 -27.35
N LEU A 25 -0.56 -9.52 -26.23
CA LEU A 25 0.66 -9.11 -25.57
C LEU A 25 0.24 -8.56 -24.20
N GLU A 26 0.49 -9.32 -23.13
CA GLU A 26 0.12 -8.94 -21.76
C GLU A 26 1.10 -7.86 -21.30
N LYS A 27 0.69 -6.60 -21.43
CA LYS A 27 1.48 -5.46 -20.99
C LYS A 27 1.35 -5.31 -19.49
N CYS A 28 2.45 -5.00 -18.83
CA CYS A 28 2.44 -4.66 -17.41
C CYS A 28 2.80 -3.20 -17.22
N ILE A 29 2.31 -2.58 -16.14
CA ILE A 29 2.84 -1.28 -15.71
C ILE A 29 4.30 -1.48 -15.34
N TYR A 30 5.17 -0.62 -15.85
CA TYR A 30 6.60 -0.73 -15.67
C TYR A 30 7.16 0.43 -14.86
N CYS A 31 8.03 0.12 -13.90
CA CYS A 31 8.95 1.06 -13.28
C CYS A 31 10.09 0.32 -12.56
N ARG A 32 11.21 1.01 -12.33
CA ARG A 32 12.33 0.54 -11.50
C ARG A 32 12.86 1.69 -10.63
N GLY A 33 13.15 1.40 -9.36
CA GLY A 33 13.79 2.32 -8.42
C GLY A 33 13.05 3.66 -8.32
N ILE A 34 13.77 4.77 -8.46
CA ILE A 34 13.22 6.13 -8.30
C ILE A 34 12.07 6.44 -9.27
N ASN A 35 11.99 5.77 -10.42
CA ASN A 35 10.89 5.98 -11.37
C ASN A 35 9.56 5.45 -10.83
N CYS A 36 9.58 4.45 -9.94
CA CYS A 36 8.36 4.00 -9.25
C CYS A 36 7.80 5.05 -8.29
N GLN A 37 8.62 6.02 -7.89
CA GLN A 37 8.31 7.11 -6.95
C GLN A 37 8.01 8.45 -7.64
N ARG A 38 7.73 8.43 -8.94
CA ARG A 38 7.36 9.63 -9.71
C ARG A 38 5.90 9.52 -10.13
N SER A 39 5.05 10.41 -9.63
CA SER A 39 3.63 10.45 -9.98
C SER A 39 3.36 10.65 -11.47
N SER A 40 4.26 11.35 -12.17
CA SER A 40 4.18 11.57 -13.62
C SER A 40 4.80 10.45 -14.46
N TYR A 41 5.45 9.47 -13.84
CA TYR A 41 6.09 8.39 -14.58
C TYR A 41 5.06 7.34 -14.98
N GLN A 42 4.93 7.16 -16.29
CA GLN A 42 4.06 6.16 -16.89
C GLN A 42 4.86 5.43 -17.95
N ALA A 43 5.07 4.13 -17.73
CA ALA A 43 5.71 3.25 -18.67
C ALA A 43 5.03 1.88 -18.63
N GLU A 44 5.13 1.16 -19.72
CA GLU A 44 4.58 -0.18 -19.88
C GLU A 44 5.69 -1.09 -20.39
N GLU A 45 5.74 -2.29 -19.86
CA GLU A 45 6.64 -3.34 -20.32
C GLU A 45 5.83 -4.39 -21.06
N GLN A 46 6.38 -4.83 -22.17
CA GLN A 46 5.80 -5.93 -22.91
C GLN A 46 6.43 -7.25 -22.47
N CYS A 47 5.63 -8.16 -21.93
CA CYS A 47 6.16 -9.45 -21.51
C CYS A 47 6.60 -10.30 -22.70
N SER A 48 7.73 -11.00 -22.52
CA SER A 48 8.34 -11.85 -23.56
C SER A 48 7.57 -13.15 -23.75
N ASP A 49 7.02 -13.69 -22.66
CA ASP A 49 6.10 -14.83 -22.68
C ASP A 49 4.65 -14.31 -22.51
N ARG A 50 3.73 -14.91 -23.26
CA ARG A 50 2.28 -14.63 -23.16
C ARG A 50 1.64 -15.25 -21.93
N LEU A 51 2.37 -16.14 -21.25
CA LEU A 51 1.97 -16.73 -19.97
C LEU A 51 2.70 -16.11 -18.78
N ASP A 52 3.50 -15.06 -19.02
CA ASP A 52 4.13 -14.30 -17.94
C ASP A 52 3.08 -13.49 -17.16
N ALA A 53 3.39 -13.17 -15.91
CA ALA A 53 2.51 -12.42 -15.02
C ALA A 53 3.06 -11.02 -14.76
N CYS A 54 2.18 -10.07 -14.46
CA CYS A 54 2.63 -8.80 -13.93
C CYS A 54 2.98 -8.92 -12.46
N ALA A 55 4.03 -8.21 -12.04
CA ALA A 55 4.48 -8.13 -10.67
C ALA A 55 4.57 -6.68 -10.20
N SER A 56 4.34 -6.48 -8.90
CA SER A 56 4.75 -5.29 -8.14
C SER A 56 5.54 -5.72 -6.92
N VAL A 57 6.68 -5.09 -6.71
CA VAL A 57 7.60 -5.39 -5.61
C VAL A 57 7.63 -4.21 -4.66
N PHE A 58 7.44 -4.48 -3.38
CA PHE A 58 7.34 -3.47 -2.33
C PHE A 58 8.39 -3.69 -1.25
N GLN A 59 8.98 -2.60 -0.79
CA GLN A 59 9.72 -2.56 0.46
C GLN A 59 8.89 -1.78 1.47
N GLY A 60 8.33 -2.47 2.47
CA GLY A 60 7.25 -1.92 3.28
C GLY A 60 5.98 -1.71 2.46
N ASP A 61 5.52 -0.46 2.36
CA ASP A 61 4.39 0.01 1.54
C ASP A 61 4.82 0.82 0.30
N ILE A 62 6.12 0.89 0.04
CA ILE A 62 6.71 1.68 -1.04
C ILE A 62 7.06 0.77 -2.20
N VAL A 63 6.51 1.05 -3.38
CA VAL A 63 6.81 0.31 -4.61
C VAL A 63 8.25 0.55 -5.08
N GLN A 64 8.98 -0.54 -5.32
CA GLN A 64 10.38 -0.54 -5.76
C GLN A 64 10.53 -0.94 -7.22
N ALA A 65 9.68 -1.85 -7.70
CA ALA A 65 9.68 -2.30 -9.08
C ALA A 65 8.29 -2.75 -9.52
N GLN A 66 7.98 -2.57 -10.80
CA GLN A 66 6.81 -3.11 -11.46
C GLN A 66 7.14 -3.54 -12.87
N GLY A 67 6.59 -4.65 -13.33
CA GLY A 67 6.82 -5.11 -14.70
C GLY A 67 6.35 -6.54 -14.87
N CYS A 68 6.86 -7.19 -15.90
CA CYS A 68 6.70 -8.64 -16.09
C CYS A 68 7.53 -9.39 -15.05
N LEU A 69 7.04 -10.51 -14.53
CA LEU A 69 7.68 -11.27 -13.46
C LEU A 69 9.06 -11.79 -13.89
N GLU A 70 9.17 -12.36 -15.09
CA GLU A 70 10.47 -12.79 -15.64
C GLU A 70 11.36 -11.61 -16.06
N GLY A 71 10.78 -10.43 -16.27
CA GLY A 71 11.49 -9.17 -16.54
C GLY A 71 12.05 -8.49 -15.28
N LEU A 72 11.78 -9.03 -14.09
CA LEU A 72 12.37 -8.53 -12.84
C LEU A 72 13.84 -8.93 -12.71
N GLU A 73 14.63 -8.08 -12.06
CA GLU A 73 16.00 -8.42 -11.68
C GLU A 73 16.02 -9.67 -10.80
N ALA A 74 17.05 -10.51 -10.95
CA ALA A 74 17.13 -11.81 -10.28
C ALA A 74 16.87 -11.74 -8.77
N GLY A 75 17.43 -10.74 -8.09
CA GLY A 75 17.23 -10.55 -6.65
C GLY A 75 15.76 -10.28 -6.26
N TRP A 76 15.01 -9.53 -7.08
CA TRP A 76 13.58 -9.30 -6.83
C TRP A 76 12.76 -10.53 -7.14
N ARG A 77 13.04 -11.20 -8.27
CA ARG A 77 12.33 -12.41 -8.70
C ARG A 77 12.48 -13.53 -7.67
N GLU A 78 13.70 -13.74 -7.16
CA GLU A 78 13.96 -14.71 -6.08
C GLU A 78 13.17 -14.39 -4.80
N GLN A 79 13.07 -13.12 -4.42
CA GLN A 79 12.30 -12.70 -3.26
C GLN A 79 10.79 -12.86 -3.45
N CYS A 80 10.29 -12.77 -4.68
CA CYS A 80 8.88 -13.03 -4.98
C CYS A 80 8.54 -14.53 -4.94
N HIS A 81 9.50 -15.43 -5.15
CA HIS A 81 9.30 -16.88 -5.08
C HIS A 81 9.70 -17.50 -3.72
N GLY A 82 10.49 -16.79 -2.92
CA GLY A 82 11.03 -17.27 -1.66
C GLY A 82 10.30 -16.75 -0.41
N PRO A 83 10.74 -17.17 0.79
CA PRO A 83 10.30 -16.57 2.05
C PRO A 83 10.64 -15.08 2.07
N SER A 84 9.64 -14.23 2.30
CA SER A 84 9.75 -12.78 2.20
C SER A 84 10.72 -12.21 3.25
N GLY A 85 11.94 -11.87 2.82
CA GLY A 85 12.96 -11.17 3.62
C GLY A 85 12.63 -9.70 3.89
N GLY A 86 11.37 -9.36 4.16
CA GLY A 86 10.87 -7.98 4.33
C GLY A 86 10.36 -7.31 3.06
N VAL A 87 10.39 -8.02 1.92
CA VAL A 87 9.88 -7.58 0.63
C VAL A 87 8.55 -8.28 0.35
N ASP A 88 7.58 -7.50 -0.11
CA ASP A 88 6.25 -7.97 -0.45
C ASP A 88 6.08 -7.96 -1.97
N CYS A 89 5.59 -9.05 -2.55
CA CYS A 89 5.43 -9.18 -3.99
C CYS A 89 3.97 -9.49 -4.33
N GLU A 90 3.45 -8.79 -5.32
CA GLU A 90 2.08 -8.91 -5.76
C GLU A 90 2.06 -9.28 -7.23
N ILE A 91 1.51 -10.46 -7.52
CA ILE A 91 1.52 -11.06 -8.86
C ILE A 91 0.08 -11.17 -9.35
N CYS A 92 -0.15 -10.82 -10.61
CA CYS A 92 -1.45 -10.89 -11.25
C CYS A 92 -1.32 -11.19 -12.75
N VAL A 93 -2.38 -11.77 -13.34
CA VAL A 93 -2.38 -12.36 -14.69
C VAL A 93 -3.43 -11.70 -15.59
N SER A 94 -3.44 -10.36 -15.62
CA SER A 94 -4.18 -9.65 -16.65
C SER A 94 -3.45 -8.38 -17.10
N GLU A 95 -3.79 -7.84 -18.26
CA GLU A 95 -3.15 -6.64 -18.80
C GLU A 95 -3.19 -5.49 -17.77
N LYS A 96 -2.01 -4.95 -17.45
CA LYS A 96 -1.78 -3.82 -16.54
C LYS A 96 -2.43 -3.98 -15.17
N CYS A 97 -2.58 -5.23 -14.69
CA CYS A 97 -3.25 -5.53 -13.42
C CYS A 97 -2.49 -5.06 -12.19
N ASN A 98 -1.19 -4.82 -12.33
CA ASN A 98 -0.28 -4.47 -11.25
C ASN A 98 -0.48 -3.01 -10.80
N THR A 99 -1.66 -2.67 -10.30
CA THR A 99 -2.06 -1.32 -9.88
C THR A 99 -2.31 -1.20 -8.38
N LEU A 100 -2.48 -2.33 -7.68
CA LEU A 100 -2.77 -2.38 -6.26
C LEU A 100 -1.48 -2.37 -5.43
N GLY A 101 -1.46 -1.56 -4.37
CA GLY A 101 -0.39 -1.52 -3.38
C GLY A 101 -0.36 -2.79 -2.54
N SER A 102 0.73 -3.05 -1.81
CA SER A 102 0.98 -4.21 -0.92
C SER A 102 -0.25 -4.79 -0.23
N ALA A 103 -0.29 -6.11 0.02
CA ALA A 103 -1.39 -6.77 0.72
C ALA A 103 -1.65 -6.19 2.13
N ARG A 104 -0.66 -5.49 2.69
CA ARG A 104 -0.72 -4.81 3.98
C ARG A 104 -1.23 -3.36 3.88
N ALA A 105 -1.38 -2.83 2.67
CA ALA A 105 -1.85 -1.48 2.37
C ALA A 105 -3.37 -1.43 2.17
N GLY A 106 -4.13 -1.92 3.16
CA GLY A 106 -5.60 -1.90 3.13
C GLY A 106 -6.19 -0.73 3.93
N CYS A 107 -7.22 -0.09 3.39
CA CYS A 107 -8.06 0.88 4.10
C CYS A 107 -9.54 0.52 3.98
N LEU A 108 -10.37 0.99 4.93
CA LEU A 108 -11.81 1.08 4.68
C LEU A 108 -12.05 2.14 3.61
N GLN A 109 -12.84 1.79 2.59
CA GLN A 109 -13.19 2.68 1.49
C GLN A 109 -14.72 2.77 1.43
N CYS A 110 -15.27 3.82 2.01
CA CYS A 110 -16.72 4.00 2.14
C CYS A 110 -17.08 5.48 2.30
N ALA A 111 -18.33 5.80 1.99
CA ALA A 111 -18.94 7.09 2.30
C ALA A 111 -20.29 6.82 2.98
N GLU A 112 -20.63 7.62 3.98
CA GLU A 112 -21.91 7.52 4.70
C GLU A 112 -23.13 7.57 3.76
N SER A 113 -23.04 8.33 2.66
CA SER A 113 -24.09 8.44 1.66
C SER A 113 -24.37 7.14 0.89
N GLY A 114 -23.42 6.22 0.84
CA GLY A 114 -23.53 4.94 0.13
C GLY A 114 -23.61 3.72 1.05
N ASP A 115 -23.16 3.85 2.30
CA ASP A 115 -23.16 2.76 3.28
C ASP A 115 -23.20 3.31 4.72
N GLU A 116 -24.33 3.11 5.41
CA GLU A 116 -24.53 3.54 6.80
C GLU A 116 -23.52 2.90 7.77
N HIS A 117 -23.03 1.70 7.45
CA HIS A 117 -22.01 1.04 8.26
C HIS A 117 -20.66 1.77 8.21
N CYS A 118 -20.46 2.72 7.29
CA CYS A 118 -19.25 3.55 7.26
C CYS A 118 -19.06 4.36 8.56
N VAL A 119 -20.19 4.73 9.18
CA VAL A 119 -20.26 5.45 10.46
C VAL A 119 -20.57 4.49 11.60
N ASP A 120 -21.69 3.76 11.51
CA ASP A 120 -22.31 3.11 12.67
C ASP A 120 -21.72 1.74 13.01
N ALA A 121 -21.13 1.06 12.02
CA ALA A 121 -20.55 -0.25 12.22
C ALA A 121 -19.35 -0.54 11.28
N PRO A 122 -18.29 0.29 11.31
CA PRO A 122 -17.15 0.17 10.39
C PRO A 122 -16.39 -1.15 10.56
N GLN A 123 -16.54 -1.83 11.70
CA GLN A 123 -16.01 -3.17 11.94
C GLN A 123 -16.62 -4.27 11.08
N LEU A 124 -17.83 -4.04 10.53
CA LEU A 124 -18.48 -4.96 9.61
C LEU A 124 -17.98 -4.79 8.17
N LEU A 125 -17.28 -3.69 7.90
CA LEU A 125 -16.73 -3.40 6.59
C LEU A 125 -15.39 -4.10 6.38
N VAL A 126 -15.21 -4.62 5.17
CA VAL A 126 -13.96 -5.26 4.75
C VAL A 126 -13.03 -4.18 4.19
N SER A 127 -11.81 -4.14 4.73
CA SER A 127 -10.76 -3.29 4.18
C SER A 127 -10.44 -3.68 2.74
N GLN A 128 -10.38 -2.66 1.87
CA GLN A 128 -9.98 -2.81 0.48
C GLN A 128 -8.55 -2.33 0.29
N ARG A 129 -7.79 -3.00 -0.58
CA ARG A 129 -6.41 -2.61 -0.90
C ARG A 129 -6.39 -1.25 -1.57
N CYS A 130 -5.47 -0.40 -1.14
CA CYS A 130 -5.21 0.86 -1.80
C CYS A 130 -4.49 0.65 -3.13
N PRO A 131 -4.72 1.51 -4.13
CA PRO A 131 -3.82 1.62 -5.27
C PRO A 131 -2.39 1.96 -4.84
N ILE A 132 -1.42 1.72 -5.72
CA ILE A 132 -0.02 2.04 -5.47
C ILE A 132 0.15 3.55 -5.32
N ALA A 133 0.66 3.98 -4.17
CA ALA A 133 1.13 5.35 -3.97
C ALA A 133 2.46 5.54 -4.72
N ARG A 134 2.53 6.60 -5.55
CA ARG A 134 3.73 6.97 -6.31
C ARG A 134 4.64 7.93 -5.55
N THR A 135 4.24 8.41 -4.38
CA THR A 135 5.05 9.31 -3.57
C THR A 135 5.08 8.80 -2.14
N GLY A 136 5.99 7.87 -1.87
CA GLY A 136 6.11 7.21 -0.58
C GLY A 136 5.07 6.09 -0.40
N GLY A 137 4.45 6.06 0.77
CA GLY A 137 3.45 5.07 1.15
C GLY A 137 2.02 5.56 0.97
N SER A 138 1.08 4.62 0.92
CA SER A 138 -0.35 4.92 1.01
C SER A 138 -0.78 5.14 2.47
N PHE A 139 -1.69 6.07 2.68
CA PHE A 139 -2.30 6.31 4.00
C PHE A 139 -3.81 6.08 3.91
N CYS A 140 -4.42 5.68 5.03
CA CYS A 140 -5.86 5.71 5.17
C CYS A 140 -6.29 7.08 5.67
N PHE A 141 -7.26 7.71 5.02
CA PHE A 141 -7.91 8.90 5.55
C PHE A 141 -9.27 8.54 6.14
N THR A 142 -9.69 9.33 7.13
CA THR A 142 -11.09 9.50 7.51
C THR A 142 -11.34 11.00 7.55
N LYS A 143 -12.37 11.47 6.86
CA LYS A 143 -12.67 12.91 6.78
C LYS A 143 -14.18 13.19 6.80
N LEU A 144 -14.55 14.43 7.15
CA LEU A 144 -15.90 14.94 6.88
C LEU A 144 -15.91 15.75 5.58
N VAL A 145 -16.88 15.45 4.72
CA VAL A 145 -17.22 16.24 3.53
C VAL A 145 -18.68 16.65 3.67
N GLU A 146 -18.94 17.96 3.75
CA GLU A 146 -20.30 18.47 3.99
C GLU A 146 -20.99 17.81 5.20
N GLU A 147 -20.25 17.68 6.32
CA GLU A 147 -20.68 16.99 7.55
C GLU A 147 -20.94 15.48 7.43
N ARG A 148 -20.61 14.86 6.30
CA ARG A 148 -20.73 13.40 6.11
C ARG A 148 -19.39 12.71 6.14
N LEU A 149 -19.35 11.53 6.76
CA LEU A 149 -18.10 10.76 6.90
C LEU A 149 -17.69 10.09 5.59
N GLU A 150 -16.41 10.24 5.23
CA GLU A 150 -15.75 9.49 4.16
C GLU A 150 -14.47 8.84 4.65
N ARG A 151 -14.23 7.60 4.22
CA ARG A 151 -12.99 6.84 4.47
C ARG A 151 -12.40 6.39 3.14
N GLY A 152 -11.08 6.42 3.04
CA GLY A 152 -10.43 5.97 1.81
C GLY A 152 -8.91 5.97 1.88
N CYS A 153 -8.28 5.89 0.71
CA CYS A 153 -6.84 5.90 0.53
C CYS A 153 -6.35 7.28 0.09
N SER A 154 -5.29 7.76 0.71
CA SER A 154 -4.51 8.94 0.31
C SER A 154 -3.23 8.46 -0.37
N LEU A 155 -3.05 8.80 -1.65
CA LEU A 155 -1.99 8.22 -2.50
C LEU A 155 -0.87 9.20 -2.86
N SER A 156 -1.14 10.50 -2.76
CA SER A 156 -0.17 11.55 -3.06
C SER A 156 0.22 12.33 -1.81
N LEU A 157 1.42 12.93 -1.83
CA LEU A 157 1.85 13.85 -0.79
C LEU A 157 0.92 15.08 -0.69
N SER A 158 0.36 15.55 -1.81
CA SER A 158 -0.59 16.68 -1.80
C SER A 158 -1.82 16.33 -0.99
N ASP A 159 -2.49 15.20 -1.29
CA ASP A 159 -3.69 14.77 -0.56
C ASP A 159 -3.41 14.60 0.94
N GLN A 160 -2.21 14.10 1.27
CA GLN A 160 -1.80 13.92 2.66
C GLN A 160 -1.63 15.27 3.38
N LEU A 161 -0.98 16.24 2.74
CA LEU A 161 -0.82 17.58 3.30
C LEU A 161 -2.16 18.31 3.43
N ASP A 162 -3.02 18.18 2.42
CA ASP A 162 -4.36 18.78 2.43
C ASP A 162 -5.22 18.19 3.56
N CYS A 163 -5.13 16.87 3.79
CA CYS A 163 -5.78 16.23 4.93
C CYS A 163 -5.22 16.74 6.26
N LEU A 164 -3.89 16.81 6.42
CA LEU A 164 -3.26 17.27 7.66
C LEU A 164 -3.56 18.75 7.97
N ALA A 165 -3.81 19.57 6.95
CA ALA A 165 -4.21 20.97 7.10
C ALA A 165 -5.69 21.14 7.51
N ASN A 166 -6.51 20.09 7.42
CA ASN A 166 -7.94 20.12 7.72
C ASN A 166 -8.23 19.42 9.06
N SER A 167 -8.80 20.14 10.03
CA SER A 167 -9.17 19.59 11.34
C SER A 167 -10.19 18.45 11.26
N ASN A 168 -10.95 18.38 10.16
CA ASN A 168 -11.95 17.36 9.91
C ASN A 168 -11.38 16.16 9.16
N CYS A 169 -10.06 16.04 9.00
CA CYS A 169 -9.40 14.92 8.33
C CYS A 169 -8.31 14.32 9.21
N GLN A 170 -8.23 12.98 9.22
CA GLN A 170 -7.20 12.24 9.96
C GLN A 170 -6.55 11.22 9.03
N LEU A 171 -5.22 11.16 9.08
CA LEU A 171 -4.42 10.14 8.41
C LEU A 171 -3.96 9.06 9.38
N SER A 172 -3.95 7.82 8.91
CA SER A 172 -3.36 6.69 9.60
C SER A 172 -2.65 5.78 8.61
N ARG A 173 -1.69 4.99 9.10
CA ARG A 173 -1.01 4.00 8.23
C ARG A 173 -1.87 2.74 8.10
N PRO A 174 -1.92 2.10 6.92
CA PRO A 174 -2.79 0.94 6.67
C PRO A 174 -2.64 -0.25 7.62
N TYR A 175 -1.44 -0.47 8.16
CA TYR A 175 -1.17 -1.57 9.09
C TYR A 175 -1.63 -1.28 10.54
N ASN A 176 -2.03 -0.05 10.83
CA ASN A 176 -2.60 0.28 12.14
C ASN A 176 -4.09 -0.09 12.12
N ARG A 177 -4.40 -1.36 12.44
CA ARG A 177 -5.78 -1.93 12.51
C ARG A 177 -6.69 -1.31 13.59
N ILE A 178 -6.33 -0.14 14.12
CA ILE A 178 -7.16 0.55 15.09
C ILE A 178 -8.17 1.35 14.27
N TYR A 179 -9.43 0.95 14.33
CA TYR A 179 -10.57 1.68 13.82
C TYR A 179 -10.58 3.09 14.44
N PHE A 180 -9.93 4.05 13.78
CA PHE A 180 -9.90 5.42 14.27
C PHE A 180 -11.31 5.99 14.14
N HIS A 181 -11.93 6.21 15.29
CA HIS A 181 -13.11 7.05 15.42
C HIS A 181 -12.58 8.48 15.49
N ILE A 182 -13.02 9.33 14.56
CA ILE A 182 -12.85 10.76 14.77
C ILE A 182 -13.79 11.09 15.94
N ASN A 183 -13.24 11.37 17.13
CA ASN A 183 -14.00 12.03 18.18
C ASN A 183 -14.20 13.49 17.73
N LEU A 184 -15.21 13.71 16.88
CA LEU A 184 -15.78 15.03 16.64
C LEU A 184 -16.59 15.38 17.88
N ASN A 185 -15.92 15.87 18.93
CA ASN A 185 -16.50 16.69 19.99
C ASN A 185 -15.43 17.00 21.04
N ASN A 186 -14.75 18.15 20.88
CA ASN A 186 -14.27 18.85 22.06
C ASN A 186 -14.17 20.37 21.88
N GLU A 187 -15.18 20.97 21.23
CA GLU A 187 -15.40 22.43 21.32
C GLU A 187 -16.89 22.80 21.35
N TYR A 188 -17.69 22.04 22.11
CA TYR A 188 -19.01 22.50 22.55
C TYR A 188 -19.23 22.06 24.00
N THR A 189 -18.43 22.62 24.91
CA THR A 189 -18.68 22.50 26.35
C THR A 189 -19.92 23.31 26.71
N ASN A 190 -21.10 22.70 26.55
CA ASN A 190 -22.25 23.11 27.33
C ASN A 190 -22.07 22.60 28.76
N THR A 191 -21.76 23.55 29.64
CA THR A 191 -22.32 23.66 30.98
C THR A 191 -23.60 22.83 31.14
N ILE A 192 -23.58 21.81 32.00
CA ILE A 192 -24.53 21.57 33.09
C ILE A 192 -24.15 20.27 33.81
N HIS A 193 -23.94 20.42 35.12
CA HIS A 193 -23.90 19.40 36.15
C HIS A 193 -24.86 18.21 35.90
N SER A 194 -24.37 16.99 36.09
CA SER A 194 -25.00 16.05 37.04
C SER A 194 -24.11 14.85 37.33
N ASN A 195 -24.00 14.60 38.63
CA ASN A 195 -23.30 13.49 39.26
C ASN A 195 -23.86 12.13 38.81
N THR A 196 -22.98 11.24 38.35
CA THR A 196 -23.13 9.82 38.69
C THR A 196 -21.76 9.14 38.81
N LYS A 197 -21.47 8.71 40.03
CA LYS A 197 -20.30 7.93 40.42
C LYS A 197 -20.16 6.67 39.56
N HIS A 198 -19.02 6.49 38.90
CA HIS A 198 -18.45 5.17 38.75
C HIS A 198 -17.01 5.15 39.29
N ARG A 199 -16.87 4.33 40.33
CA ARG A 199 -15.71 4.07 41.16
C ARG A 199 -14.84 3.06 40.43
N PHE A 200 -13.60 3.42 40.08
CA PHE A 200 -12.53 2.45 39.88
C PHE A 200 -11.44 2.68 40.94
N THR A 201 -11.37 1.72 41.84
CA THR A 201 -10.41 1.58 42.95
C THR A 201 -9.01 1.26 42.43
N THR A 202 -8.02 2.06 42.84
CA THR A 202 -6.59 1.73 42.74
C THR A 202 -6.16 0.98 44.00
N ASN A 203 -5.75 -0.28 43.86
CA ASN A 203 -5.10 -1.02 44.95
C ASN A 203 -3.59 -0.79 44.89
N ASN A 204 -3.12 0.02 45.85
CA ASN A 204 -1.72 0.19 46.22
C ASN A 204 -1.40 -0.80 47.34
N THR A 205 -0.41 -1.68 47.17
CA THR A 205 0.16 -2.44 48.30
C THR A 205 1.67 -2.21 48.37
N LYS A 206 2.07 -1.47 49.40
CA LYS A 206 3.44 -1.29 49.89
C LYS A 206 3.99 -2.63 50.41
N HIS A 207 5.22 -2.97 50.06
CA HIS A 207 6.09 -3.71 50.96
C HIS A 207 7.48 -3.06 51.02
N ARG A 208 7.89 -2.79 52.26
CA ARG A 208 9.21 -2.34 52.72
C ARG A 208 9.97 -3.58 53.17
N PHE A 209 11.28 -3.70 52.92
CA PHE A 209 12.30 -4.10 53.89
C PHE A 209 13.73 -4.05 53.29
N THR A 210 14.57 -3.23 53.95
CA THR A 210 16.02 -3.34 54.28
C THR A 210 17.08 -3.87 53.29
N THR A 211 18.05 -2.97 53.10
CA THR A 211 19.47 -3.04 52.67
C THR A 211 20.23 -4.37 52.74
N ASN A 212 20.99 -4.66 51.67
CA ASN A 212 22.41 -5.02 51.79
C ASN A 212 23.22 -4.60 50.55
N ASN A 213 24.39 -4.02 50.82
CA ASN A 213 25.41 -3.55 49.89
C ASN A 213 25.95 -4.67 48.99
N THR A 214 26.01 -4.46 47.68
CA THR A 214 27.18 -4.86 46.88
C THR A 214 27.35 -3.95 45.67
N LYS A 215 28.53 -3.33 45.58
CA LYS A 215 28.99 -2.44 44.52
C LYS A 215 28.94 -3.15 43.16
N HIS A 216 28.30 -2.56 42.17
CA HIS A 216 28.78 -2.66 40.78
C HIS A 216 28.68 -1.31 40.07
N ARG A 217 29.83 -0.99 39.47
CA ARG A 217 30.28 0.25 38.86
C ARG A 217 29.81 0.27 37.40
N PHE A 218 29.04 1.28 37.00
CA PHE A 218 28.84 1.59 35.59
C PHE A 218 29.75 2.77 35.21
N THR A 219 30.78 2.48 34.43
CA THR A 219 31.63 3.46 33.76
C THR A 219 31.04 3.78 32.39
N THR A 220 30.70 5.05 32.19
CA THR A 220 30.44 5.68 30.88
C THR A 220 31.77 5.95 30.17
N THR A 221 31.88 5.54 28.90
CA THR A 221 32.96 5.97 28.02
C THR A 221 32.36 6.59 26.76
N ASN A 222 32.47 7.91 26.68
CA ASN A 222 32.41 8.70 25.44
C ASN A 222 33.63 8.35 24.59
N ASN A 223 33.45 8.21 23.28
CA ASN A 223 34.55 8.41 22.35
C ASN A 223 34.05 9.16 21.11
N SER A 224 34.50 10.41 21.03
CA SER A 224 34.55 11.28 19.85
C SER A 224 35.57 10.75 18.85
N PHE A 225 35.22 10.76 17.56
CA PHE A 225 36.17 10.54 16.46
C PHE A 225 36.28 11.84 15.63
N SER A 226 37.48 12.39 15.61
CA SER A 226 37.94 13.41 14.66
C SER A 226 38.87 12.73 13.65
N THR A 227 38.74 13.04 12.36
CA THR A 227 39.81 12.83 11.40
C THR A 227 39.85 13.97 10.38
N THR A 228 41.08 14.35 10.07
CA THR A 228 41.54 15.64 9.58
C THR A 228 41.76 15.61 8.06
N HIS A 229 41.63 16.79 7.45
CA HIS A 229 42.05 17.10 6.07
C HIS A 229 43.54 16.80 5.80
N SER A 230 43.86 16.45 4.55
CA SER A 230 45.21 16.56 3.99
C SER A 230 45.13 16.97 2.52
N THR A 231 45.81 18.06 2.16
CA THR A 231 45.94 18.62 0.81
C THR A 231 47.37 18.47 0.28
N ALA A 232 47.44 18.10 -1.01
CA ALA A 232 48.38 18.51 -2.07
C ALA A 232 49.90 18.49 -1.85
N ASN A 233 50.62 17.75 -2.71
CA ASN A 233 51.41 18.33 -3.83
C ASN A 233 52.25 17.24 -4.53
N HIS A 234 52.19 17.21 -5.88
CA HIS A 234 53.23 16.58 -6.68
C HIS A 234 53.53 17.45 -7.90
N SER A 235 54.74 17.99 -7.94
CA SER A 235 55.31 18.74 -9.07
C SER A 235 55.99 17.80 -10.07
N ARG A 236 55.91 18.18 -11.36
CA ARG A 236 56.72 17.67 -12.48
C ARG A 236 58.19 18.07 -12.33
N THR A 237 59.09 17.12 -12.60
CA THR A 237 60.02 17.08 -13.76
C THR A 237 60.72 15.73 -13.77
#